data_AF-A0A9E3DPG9-F1
#
_entry.id   AF-A0A9E3DPG9-F1
#
_cell.length_a   1.000
_cell.length_b   1.000
_cell.length_c   1.000
_cell.angle_alpha   90.00
_cell.angle_beta   90.00
_cell.angle_gamma   90.00
#
_symmetry.space_group_name_H-M   'P 1'
#
loop_
_entity.id
_entity.type
_entity.pdbx_description
1 polymer ?
#
loop_
_entity_poly.entity_id
_entity_poly.type
_entity_poly.pdbx_seq_one_letter_code
_entity_poly.pdbx_strand_id
1 'polypeptide(L)'
;MDATWAASRLVAEPLLPPGDRCVILTDGNFGSVPRAYVECLNDRALGPAAQRRMHTMTRCRHVYQLAADHSPFLSDPDGLTDCLLDATARFSRGDKDRCPGEAELADIRIRAETA
;
A
#
# COMPACT_ATOMS: atom_id res chain seq x y z
N MET A 1 19.74 -7.84 -11.21
CA MET A 1 20.84 -7.27 -10.38
C MET A 1 20.30 -6.89 -9.00
N ASP A 2 19.03 -6.48 -8.87
CA ASP A 2 18.40 -6.12 -7.58
C ASP A 2 17.92 -7.31 -6.74
N ALA A 3 17.32 -8.34 -7.36
CA ALA A 3 16.85 -9.52 -6.64
C ALA A 3 17.99 -10.27 -5.91
N THR A 4 19.18 -10.35 -6.53
CA THR A 4 20.37 -10.95 -5.92
C THR A 4 20.86 -10.12 -4.73
N TRP A 5 20.90 -8.80 -4.88
CA TRP A 5 21.23 -7.89 -3.79
C TRP A 5 20.23 -8.02 -2.65
N ALA A 6 18.92 -8.03 -2.93
CA ALA A 6 17.86 -8.15 -1.93
C ALA A 6 17.94 -9.50 -1.18
N ALA A 7 18.16 -10.60 -1.92
CA ALA A 7 18.35 -11.92 -1.33
C ALA A 7 19.55 -11.97 -0.38
N SER A 8 20.64 -11.25 -0.68
CA SER A 8 21.81 -11.17 0.22
C SER A 8 21.56 -10.38 1.51
N ARG A 9 20.43 -9.65 1.61
CA ARG A 9 20.01 -8.94 2.82
C ARG A 9 19.09 -9.74 3.72
N LEU A 10 18.71 -10.97 3.32
CA LEU A 10 17.84 -11.82 4.14
C LEU A 10 18.52 -12.18 5.47
N VAL A 11 17.76 -12.04 6.54
CA VAL A 11 18.13 -12.43 7.91
C VAL A 11 17.02 -13.29 8.49
N ALA A 12 17.29 -13.98 9.60
CA ALA A 12 16.26 -14.73 10.31
C ALA A 12 15.09 -13.78 10.68
N GLU A 13 13.85 -14.24 10.44
CA GLU A 13 12.65 -13.48 10.76
C GLU A 13 12.66 -13.13 12.27
N PRO A 14 12.63 -11.83 12.64
CA PRO A 14 12.78 -11.43 14.05
C PRO A 14 11.49 -11.65 14.86
N LEU A 15 10.38 -11.96 14.17
CA LEU A 15 9.08 -12.22 14.79
C LEU A 15 8.94 -13.72 15.05
N LEU A 16 8.46 -14.07 16.25
CA LEU A 16 7.89 -15.39 16.45
C LEU A 16 6.69 -15.56 15.50
N PRO A 17 6.39 -16.79 15.05
CA PRO A 17 5.12 -17.06 14.37
C PRO A 17 3.98 -16.42 15.17
N PRO A 18 3.00 -15.77 14.52
CA PRO A 18 1.87 -15.18 15.22
C PRO A 18 1.24 -16.26 16.11
N GLY A 19 1.49 -16.18 17.42
CA GLY A 19 0.95 -17.13 18.38
C GLY A 19 -0.49 -16.81 18.74
N ASP A 20 -1.01 -17.46 19.78
CA ASP A 20 -2.42 -17.34 20.22
C ASP A 20 -2.79 -15.97 20.82
N ARG A 21 -1.93 -14.96 20.70
CA ARG A 21 -2.18 -13.61 21.21
C ARG A 21 -3.17 -12.91 20.29
N CYS A 22 -4.44 -12.96 20.68
CA CYS A 22 -5.52 -12.23 20.02
C CYS A 22 -5.23 -10.72 20.03
N VAL A 23 -5.19 -10.11 18.85
CA VAL A 23 -5.11 -8.65 18.69
C VAL A 23 -6.53 -8.09 18.65
N ILE A 24 -6.88 -7.24 19.60
CA ILE A 24 -8.19 -6.59 19.66
C ILE A 24 -8.12 -5.26 18.91
N LEU A 25 -8.86 -5.15 17.80
CA LEU A 25 -8.99 -3.92 17.02
C LEU A 25 -10.18 -3.11 17.53
N THR A 26 -10.02 -1.78 17.62
CA THR A 26 -11.08 -0.86 18.03
C THR A 26 -11.17 0.32 17.08
N ASP A 27 -12.36 0.92 16.98
CA ASP A 27 -12.56 2.12 16.16
C ASP A 27 -11.76 3.32 16.68
N GLY A 28 -11.58 3.43 18.00
CA GLY A 28 -10.80 4.51 18.62
C GLY A 28 -9.29 4.41 18.39
N ASN A 29 -8.77 3.20 18.15
CA ASN A 29 -7.34 2.96 17.94
C ASN A 29 -7.06 2.62 16.48
N PHE A 30 -7.22 1.35 16.09
CA PHE A 30 -6.98 0.92 14.72
C PHE A 30 -7.86 1.69 13.74
N GLY A 31 -9.15 1.88 14.04
CA GLY A 31 -10.08 2.59 13.16
C GLY A 31 -9.79 4.09 12.99
N SER A 32 -9.10 4.74 13.92
CA SER A 32 -8.93 6.20 13.94
C SER A 32 -7.79 6.70 13.05
N VAL A 33 -6.82 5.84 12.75
CA VAL A 33 -5.65 6.21 11.91
C VAL A 33 -6.07 6.30 10.43
N PRO A 34 -5.88 7.46 9.75
CA PRO A 34 -6.08 7.56 8.31
C PRO A 34 -5.13 6.64 7.55
N ARG A 35 -5.62 6.03 6.47
CA ARG A 35 -4.87 5.05 5.69
C ARG A 35 -4.98 5.32 4.20
N ALA A 36 -3.86 5.22 3.51
CA ALA A 36 -3.80 5.07 2.06
C ALA A 36 -3.25 3.67 1.73
N TYR A 37 -3.53 3.20 0.52
CA TYR A 37 -3.02 1.92 0.00
C TYR A 37 -2.33 2.14 -1.34
N VAL A 38 -1.23 1.45 -1.60
CA VAL A 38 -0.57 1.44 -2.92
C VAL A 38 -0.75 0.02 -3.49
N GLU A 39 -1.66 -0.12 -4.45
CA GLU A 39 -1.94 -1.36 -5.17
C GLU A 39 -0.87 -1.58 -6.23
N CYS A 40 -0.07 -2.65 -6.09
CA CYS A 40 0.98 -3.01 -7.03
C CYS A 40 0.43 -3.99 -8.08
N LEU A 41 0.27 -3.51 -9.32
CA LEU A 41 -0.47 -4.22 -10.36
C LEU A 41 0.25 -5.47 -10.90
N ASN A 42 1.58 -5.53 -10.77
CA ASN A 42 2.41 -6.66 -11.21
C ASN A 42 2.85 -7.56 -10.05
N ASP A 43 2.24 -7.42 -8.87
CA ASP A 43 2.52 -8.25 -7.70
C ASP A 43 2.11 -9.72 -7.93
N ARG A 44 3.06 -10.62 -7.69
CA ARG A 44 2.88 -12.07 -7.80
C ARG A 44 2.81 -12.80 -6.45
N ALA A 45 3.19 -12.14 -5.36
CA ALA A 45 3.07 -12.68 -4.00
C ALA A 45 1.67 -12.39 -3.43
N LEU A 46 1.14 -11.20 -3.70
CA LEU A 46 -0.18 -10.76 -3.30
C LEU A 46 -0.91 -10.16 -4.50
N GLY A 47 -1.57 -10.98 -5.30
CA GLY A 47 -2.21 -10.52 -6.55
C GLY A 47 -3.30 -9.44 -6.33
N PRO A 48 -3.68 -8.67 -7.38
CA PRO A 48 -4.58 -7.51 -7.27
C PRO A 48 -5.91 -7.80 -6.58
N ALA A 49 -6.52 -8.97 -6.82
CA ALA A 49 -7.78 -9.34 -6.17
C ALA A 49 -7.65 -9.43 -4.62
N ALA A 50 -6.52 -9.94 -4.12
CA ALA A 50 -6.25 -10.01 -2.70
C ALA A 50 -5.99 -8.61 -2.11
N GLN A 51 -5.21 -7.79 -2.81
CA GLN A 51 -4.95 -6.39 -2.42
C GLN A 51 -6.26 -5.58 -2.31
N ARG A 52 -7.16 -5.74 -3.30
CA ARG A 52 -8.48 -5.09 -3.30
C ARG A 52 -9.34 -5.47 -2.11
N ARG A 53 -9.36 -6.76 -1.79
CA ARG A 53 -10.04 -7.24 -0.58
C ARG A 53 -9.45 -6.59 0.67
N MET A 54 -8.12 -6.53 0.78
CA MET A 54 -7.45 -5.95 1.94
C MET A 54 -7.80 -4.48 2.13
N HIS A 55 -7.58 -3.63 1.11
CA HIS A 55 -7.80 -2.19 1.26
C HIS A 55 -9.27 -1.80 1.40
N THR A 56 -10.19 -2.63 0.89
CA THR A 56 -11.63 -2.49 1.12
C THR A 56 -12.01 -2.85 2.56
N MET A 57 -11.48 -3.97 3.09
CA MET A 57 -11.72 -4.38 4.48
C MET A 57 -11.18 -3.38 5.51
N THR A 58 -10.01 -2.80 5.26
CA THR A 58 -9.38 -1.82 6.17
C THR A 58 -9.87 -0.38 5.98
N ARG A 59 -10.77 -0.15 5.01
CA ARG A 59 -11.37 1.15 4.71
C ARG A 59 -10.29 2.23 4.47
N CYS A 60 -9.42 2.01 3.49
CA CYS A 60 -8.41 3.00 3.08
C CYS A 60 -9.07 4.19 2.35
N ARG A 61 -8.73 5.43 2.73
CA ARG A 61 -9.31 6.65 2.16
C ARG A 61 -8.81 6.93 0.74
N HIS A 62 -7.56 6.58 0.47
CA HIS A 62 -6.96 6.75 -0.85
C HIS A 62 -6.33 5.42 -1.27
N VAL A 63 -6.46 5.10 -2.55
CA VAL A 63 -5.84 3.92 -3.17
C VAL A 63 -5.13 4.39 -4.43
N TYR A 64 -3.83 4.13 -4.51
CA TYR A 64 -3.01 4.39 -5.68
C TYR A 64 -2.80 3.08 -6.43
N GLN A 65 -2.76 3.13 -7.76
CA GLN A 65 -2.39 1.98 -8.58
C GLN A 65 -1.02 2.21 -9.19
N LEU A 66 -0.07 1.33 -8.91
CA LEU A 66 1.31 1.42 -9.35
C LEU A 66 1.66 0.18 -10.19
N ALA A 67 2.30 0.39 -11.35
CA ALA A 67 2.73 -0.70 -12.23
C ALA A 67 3.99 -1.42 -11.72
N ALA A 68 4.12 -1.60 -10.41
CA ALA A 68 5.24 -2.21 -9.72
C ALA A 68 4.98 -3.69 -9.35
N ASP A 69 6.05 -4.40 -9.03
CA ASP A 69 5.98 -5.74 -8.45
C ASP A 69 5.71 -5.68 -6.93
N HIS A 70 5.88 -6.81 -6.22
CA HIS A 70 5.65 -6.89 -4.77
C HIS A 70 6.55 -5.95 -3.94
N SER A 71 7.68 -5.51 -4.49
CA SER A 71 8.66 -4.66 -3.82
C SER A 71 8.81 -3.35 -4.61
N PRO A 72 7.82 -2.45 -4.56
CA PRO A 72 7.84 -1.19 -5.31
C PRO A 72 9.03 -0.30 -4.96
N PHE A 73 9.57 -0.41 -3.74
CA PHE A 73 10.79 0.30 -3.33
C PHE A 73 12.06 -0.20 -4.04
N LEU A 74 12.00 -1.31 -4.79
CA LEU A 74 13.05 -1.80 -5.68
C LEU A 74 12.66 -1.66 -7.16
N SER A 75 11.42 -2.03 -7.50
CA SER A 75 10.97 -2.09 -8.90
C SER A 75 10.53 -0.75 -9.49
N ASP A 76 10.04 0.18 -8.66
CA ASP A 76 9.61 1.53 -9.06
C ASP A 76 9.70 2.52 -7.87
N PRO A 77 10.93 2.83 -7.39
CA PRO A 77 11.11 3.67 -6.22
C PRO A 77 10.61 5.11 -6.42
N ASP A 78 10.67 5.63 -7.65
CA ASP A 78 10.23 6.98 -7.98
C ASP A 78 8.70 7.05 -7.96
N GLY A 79 8.00 6.12 -8.63
CA GLY A 79 6.54 6.06 -8.61
C GLY A 79 5.98 5.80 -7.21
N LEU A 80 6.67 5.00 -6.39
CA LEU A 80 6.33 4.84 -4.98
C LEU A 80 6.50 6.15 -4.20
N THR A 81 7.58 6.89 -4.44
CA THR A 81 7.85 8.18 -3.77
C THR A 81 6.76 9.20 -4.08
N ASP A 82 6.33 9.30 -5.33
CA ASP A 82 5.24 10.19 -5.75
C ASP A 82 3.93 9.85 -5.03
N CYS A 83 3.59 8.56 -4.92
CA CYS A 83 2.40 8.11 -4.18
C CYS A 83 2.47 8.55 -2.69
N LEU A 84 3.64 8.43 -2.06
CA LEU A 84 3.84 8.79 -0.65
C LEU A 84 3.75 10.30 -0.42
N LEU A 85 4.32 11.10 -1.34
CA LEU A 85 4.24 12.56 -1.28
C LEU A 85 2.79 13.04 -1.44
N ASP A 86 2.03 12.49 -2.40
CA ASP A 86 0.62 12.84 -2.58
C ASP A 86 -0.22 12.46 -1.35
N ALA A 87 -0.05 11.24 -0.82
CA ALA A 87 -0.78 10.81 0.38
C ALA A 87 -0.48 11.73 1.58
N THR A 88 0.78 12.11 1.76
CA THR A 88 1.19 13.03 2.83
C THR A 88 0.51 14.39 2.67
N ALA A 89 0.49 14.93 1.45
CA ALA A 89 -0.16 16.20 1.17
C ALA A 89 -1.67 16.17 1.46
N ARG A 90 -2.36 15.08 1.08
CA ARG A 90 -3.81 14.89 1.34
C ARG A 90 -4.12 14.80 2.83
N PHE A 91 -3.40 13.96 3.58
CA PHE A 91 -3.63 13.82 5.01
C PHE A 91 -3.29 15.10 5.80
N SER A 92 -2.27 15.84 5.37
CA SER A 92 -1.90 17.12 6.01
C SER A 92 -2.96 18.20 5.84
N ARG A 93 -3.77 18.13 4.77
CA ARG A 93 -4.87 19.08 4.51
C ARG A 93 -6.15 18.73 5.27
N GLY A 94 -6.13 17.68 6.09
CA GLY A 94 -7.28 17.26 6.89
C GLY A 94 -8.38 16.61 6.06
N ASP A 95 -8.04 16.02 4.92
CA ASP A 95 -9.00 15.38 4.03
C ASP A 95 -9.83 14.32 4.79
N LYS A 96 -11.13 14.58 4.92
CA LYS A 96 -12.10 13.72 5.60
C LYS A 96 -12.81 12.78 4.63
N ASP A 97 -12.46 12.83 3.34
CA ASP A 97 -13.19 12.09 2.33
C ASP A 97 -13.03 10.58 2.54
N ARG A 98 -14.17 9.90 2.38
CA ARG A 98 -14.35 8.47 2.64
C ARG A 98 -13.69 7.68 1.51
N CYS A 99 -13.37 6.41 1.79
CA CYS A 99 -12.94 5.43 0.78
C CYS A 99 -13.75 5.56 -0.51
N PRO A 100 -13.13 5.82 -1.66
CA PRO A 100 -13.81 5.81 -2.94
C PRO A 100 -14.48 4.44 -3.16
N GLY A 101 -15.69 4.44 -3.71
CA GLY A 101 -16.34 3.20 -4.14
C GLY A 101 -15.56 2.56 -5.29
N GLU A 102 -15.84 1.30 -5.63
CA GLU A 102 -15.14 0.57 -6.72
C GLU A 102 -15.10 1.34 -8.06
N ALA A 103 -16.04 2.27 -8.29
CA ALA A 103 -16.13 3.10 -9.48
C ALA A 103 -15.21 4.34 -9.51
N GLU A 104 -14.61 4.74 -8.39
CA GLU A 104 -13.86 5.99 -8.24
C GLU A 104 -12.33 5.77 -8.13
N LEU A 105 -11.90 4.50 -8.12
CA LEU A 105 -10.49 4.07 -8.17
C LEU A 105 -9.79 4.41 -9.50
N ALA A 106 -10.54 4.81 -10.53
CA ALA A 106 -10.03 5.07 -11.87
C ALA A 106 -9.28 6.40 -12.02
N ASP A 107 -9.40 7.34 -11.06
CA ASP A 107 -9.02 8.75 -11.27
C ASP A 107 -7.68 9.19 -10.69
N ILE A 108 -6.86 8.29 -10.14
CA ILE A 108 -5.49 8.63 -9.71
C ILE A 108 -4.50 7.61 -10.28
N ARG A 109 -4.37 7.61 -11.60
CA ARG A 109 -3.14 7.13 -12.25
C ARG A 109 -2.10 8.23 -12.11
N ILE A 110 -1.17 8.10 -11.16
CA ILE A 110 0.08 8.87 -11.26
C ILE A 110 0.76 8.33 -12.51
N ARG A 111 0.74 9.14 -13.58
CA ARG A 111 1.39 8.80 -14.85
C ARG A 111 2.89 8.79 -14.57
N ALA A 112 3.53 7.64 -14.76
CA ALA A 112 4.94 7.63 -15.12
C ALA A 112 5.03 8.35 -16.47
N GLU A 113 5.40 9.64 -16.46
CA GLU A 113 5.79 10.32 -17.68
C GLU A 113 7.10 9.70 -18.17
N THR A 114 7.05 9.28 -19.42
CA THR A 114 8.14 8.74 -20.23
C THR A 114 9.42 9.59 -20.14
N ALA A 115 10.55 8.94 -19.89
CA ALA A 115 11.87 9.37 -20.32
C ALA A 115 12.63 8.17 -20.92
#